data_AF-A0A9C8ZPB7-F1
#
_entry.id   AF-A0A9C8ZPB7-F1
#
_cell.length_a   1.000
_cell.length_b   1.000
_cell.length_c   1.000
_cell.angle_alpha   90.00
_cell.angle_beta   90.00
_cell.angle_gamma   90.00
#
_symmetry.space_group_name_H-M   'P 1'
#
loop_
_entity.id
_entity.type
_entity.pdbx_description
1 polymer ?
#
loop_
_entity_poly.entity_id
_entity_poly.type
_entity_poly.pdbx_seq_one_letter_code
_entity_poly.pdbx_strand_id
1 'polypeptide(L)'
;MTRALIPYYVSRAILSALAGLIVTLGGLPWWVGLLTGLLTFGGFLWYAHSGFYLVDTSTPLTPLRRDERGRAIRDRAVVAAVVVGGLVYGVLSLTELALPLLPAAGAWALLAGVITYFVASNWLYAKR
;
A
#
# COMPACT_ATOMS: atom_id res chain seq x y z
N MET A 1 -7.93 -21.02 8.77
CA MET A 1 -7.21 -20.79 7.50
C MET A 1 -7.54 -21.91 6.53
N THR A 2 -8.10 -21.60 5.36
CA THR A 2 -8.39 -22.58 4.32
C THR A 2 -7.06 -23.08 3.74
N ARG A 3 -6.81 -24.40 3.74
CA ARG A 3 -5.53 -24.97 3.26
C ARG A 3 -5.18 -24.55 1.83
N ALA A 4 -6.18 -24.19 1.02
CA ALA A 4 -6.02 -23.68 -0.33
C ALA A 4 -5.23 -22.36 -0.45
N LEU A 5 -5.17 -21.54 0.62
CA LEU A 5 -4.45 -20.27 0.63
C LEU A 5 -2.98 -20.38 1.05
N ILE A 6 -2.51 -21.57 1.44
CA ILE A 6 -1.11 -21.77 1.86
C ILE A 6 -0.10 -21.32 0.78
N PRO A 7 -0.26 -21.70 -0.51
CA PRO A 7 0.70 -21.28 -1.54
C PRO A 7 0.70 -19.76 -1.74
N TYR A 8 -0.46 -19.11 -1.58
CA TYR A 8 -0.57 -17.65 -1.60
C TYR A 8 0.24 -17.02 -0.46
N TYR A 9 0.06 -17.48 0.77
CA TYR A 9 0.78 -16.93 1.92
C TYR A 9 2.29 -17.10 1.80
N VAL A 10 2.75 -18.26 1.33
CA VAL A 10 4.19 -18.51 1.09
C VAL A 10 4.73 -17.54 0.04
N SER A 11 4.03 -17.37 -1.08
CA SER A 11 4.44 -16.41 -2.12
C SER A 11 4.52 -14.98 -1.59
N ARG A 12 3.54 -14.54 -0.80
CA ARG A 12 3.52 -13.19 -0.22
C ARG A 12 4.54 -13.01 0.89
N ALA A 13 4.86 -14.05 1.66
CA ALA A 13 5.94 -14.02 2.63
C ALA A 13 7.30 -13.81 1.94
N ILE A 14 7.56 -14.53 0.84
CA ILE A 14 8.79 -14.36 0.05
C ILE A 14 8.89 -12.94 -0.49
N LEU A 15 7.84 -12.40 -1.12
CA LEU A 15 7.86 -11.03 -1.65
C LEU A 15 8.07 -9.97 -0.55
N SER A 16 7.47 -10.19 0.63
CA SER A 16 7.62 -9.29 1.76
C SER A 16 9.03 -9.35 2.35
N ALA A 17 9.64 -10.54 2.42
CA ALA A 17 11.03 -10.71 2.82
C ALA A 17 11.98 -10.03 1.82
N LEU A 18 11.73 -10.16 0.51
CA LEU A 18 12.49 -9.46 -0.53
C LEU A 18 12.37 -7.93 -0.40
N ALA A 19 11.17 -7.42 -0.11
CA ALA A 19 10.99 -5.98 0.13
C ALA A 19 11.82 -5.49 1.32
N GLY A 20 11.79 -6.21 2.45
CA GLY A 20 12.62 -5.89 3.62
C GLY A 20 14.13 -5.98 3.37
N LEU A 21 14.55 -6.97 2.57
CA LEU A 21 15.94 -7.12 2.14
C LEU A 21 16.39 -5.94 1.29
N ILE A 22 15.60 -5.51 0.30
CA ILE A 22 15.91 -4.34 -0.54
C ILE A 22 16.10 -3.09 0.31
N VAL A 23 15.22 -2.85 1.28
CA VAL A 23 15.33 -1.73 2.22
C VAL A 23 16.64 -1.78 3.01
N THR A 24 17.02 -2.95 3.50
CA THR A 24 18.26 -3.14 4.28
C THR A 24 19.50 -2.94 3.41
N LEU A 25 19.52 -3.50 2.20
CA LEU A 25 20.60 -3.35 1.23
C LEU A 25 20.73 -1.89 0.74
N GLY A 26 19.65 -1.12 0.77
CA GLY A 26 19.65 0.32 0.49
C GLY A 26 20.32 1.18 1.56
N GLY A 27 20.91 0.58 2.59
CA GLY A 27 21.66 1.28 3.64
C GLY A 27 20.83 1.65 4.86
N LEU A 28 19.54 1.29 4.91
CA LEU A 28 18.72 1.48 6.11
C LEU A 28 19.03 0.39 7.15
N PRO A 29 18.86 0.68 8.45
CA PRO A 29 19.07 -0.31 9.50
C PRO A 29 18.25 -1.58 9.28
N TRP A 30 18.82 -2.74 9.63
CA TRP A 30 18.18 -4.06 9.44
C TRP A 30 16.79 -4.16 10.06
N TRP A 31 16.54 -3.48 11.18
CA TRP A 31 15.24 -3.45 11.84
C TRP A 31 14.18 -2.71 11.01
N VAL A 32 14.57 -1.70 10.21
CA VAL A 32 13.66 -1.00 9.28
C VAL A 32 13.25 -1.94 8.15
N GLY A 33 14.19 -2.72 7.63
CA GLY A 33 13.91 -3.76 6.64
C GLY A 33 12.96 -4.82 7.19
N LEU A 34 13.21 -5.30 8.42
CA LEU A 34 12.33 -6.25 9.10
C LEU A 34 10.91 -5.68 9.28
N LEU A 35 10.78 -4.46 9.80
CA LEU A 35 9.48 -3.80 9.95
C LEU A 35 8.76 -3.64 8.61
N THR A 36 9.48 -3.25 7.56
CA THR A 36 8.91 -3.11 6.22
C THR A 36 8.38 -4.44 5.71
N GLY A 37 9.14 -5.53 5.87
CA GLY A 37 8.70 -6.86 5.49
C GLY A 37 7.46 -7.31 6.28
N LEU A 38 7.44 -7.09 7.58
CA LEU A 38 6.29 -7.44 8.43
C LEU A 38 5.03 -6.64 8.07
N LEU A 39 5.17 -5.33 7.85
CA LEU A 39 4.04 -4.47 7.43
C LEU A 39 3.51 -4.87 6.05
N THR A 40 4.41 -5.17 5.11
CA THR A 40 4.04 -5.62 3.76
C THR A 40 3.28 -6.95 3.83
N PHE A 41 3.78 -7.91 4.62
CA PHE A 41 3.13 -9.20 4.80
C PHE A 41 1.77 -9.06 5.50
N GLY A 42 1.71 -8.25 6.56
CA GLY A 42 0.46 -7.92 7.24
C GLY A 42 -0.58 -7.30 6.28
N GLY A 43 -0.15 -6.44 5.37
CA GLY A 43 -1.00 -5.89 4.31
C GLY A 43 -1.55 -6.96 3.38
N PHE A 44 -0.74 -7.92 2.94
CA PHE A 44 -1.22 -9.05 2.14
C PHE A 44 -2.20 -9.95 2.90
N LEU A 45 -1.95 -10.21 4.18
CA LEU A 45 -2.88 -10.95 5.02
C LEU A 45 -4.20 -10.20 5.14
N TRP A 46 -4.16 -8.90 5.37
CA TRP A 46 -5.36 -8.09 5.44
C TRP A 46 -6.16 -8.12 4.13
N TYR A 47 -5.51 -7.96 2.97
CA TYR A 47 -6.19 -8.07 1.68
C TYR A 47 -6.84 -9.43 1.42
N ALA A 48 -6.24 -10.52 1.91
CA ALA A 48 -6.82 -11.85 1.79
C ALA A 48 -8.08 -12.04 2.65
N HIS A 49 -8.25 -11.26 3.73
CA HIS A 49 -9.34 -11.43 4.69
C HIS A 49 -10.34 -10.25 4.71
N SER A 50 -10.05 -9.14 4.04
CA SER A 50 -10.92 -7.96 4.04
C SER A 50 -12.23 -8.13 3.27
N GLY A 51 -12.33 -9.17 2.44
CA GLY A 51 -13.48 -9.39 1.55
C GLY A 51 -13.52 -8.44 0.34
N PHE A 52 -12.50 -7.60 0.13
CA PHE A 52 -12.42 -6.67 -1.00
C PHE A 52 -11.98 -7.35 -2.31
N TYR A 53 -11.52 -8.59 -2.23
CA TYR A 53 -10.93 -9.30 -3.34
C TYR A 53 -11.51 -10.70 -3.50
N LEU A 54 -11.56 -11.14 -4.75
CA LEU A 54 -11.91 -12.49 -5.15
C LEU A 54 -10.68 -13.38 -4.99
N VAL A 55 -10.85 -14.46 -4.23
CA VAL A 55 -9.84 -15.51 -4.05
C VAL A 55 -10.06 -16.56 -5.12
N ASP A 56 -9.10 -16.68 -6.03
CA ASP A 56 -9.06 -17.74 -7.04
C ASP A 56 -8.09 -18.83 -6.59
N THR A 57 -8.63 -19.99 -6.18
CA THR A 57 -7.82 -21.12 -5.72
C THR A 57 -7.16 -21.90 -6.85
N SER A 58 -7.53 -21.66 -8.11
CA SER A 58 -6.90 -22.30 -9.27
C SER A 58 -5.53 -21.71 -9.59
N THR A 59 -5.27 -20.46 -9.19
CA THR A 59 -4.03 -19.72 -9.46
C THR A 59 -3.47 -19.04 -8.21
N PRO A 60 -3.14 -19.81 -7.14
CA PRO A 60 -2.90 -19.27 -5.80
C PRO A 60 -1.64 -18.39 -5.68
N LEU A 61 -0.72 -18.44 -6.64
CA LEU A 61 0.46 -17.58 -6.67
C LEU A 61 0.18 -16.18 -7.27
N THR A 62 -0.93 -16.04 -7.99
CA THR A 62 -1.27 -14.79 -8.68
C THR A 62 -1.86 -13.75 -7.71
N PRO A 63 -1.78 -12.44 -8.05
CA PRO A 63 -2.39 -11.39 -7.25
C PRO A 63 -3.90 -11.59 -7.11
N LEU A 64 -4.45 -11.23 -5.95
CA LEU A 64 -5.88 -11.29 -5.71
C LEU A 64 -6.63 -10.39 -6.71
N ARG A 65 -7.73 -10.90 -7.26
CA ARG A 65 -8.51 -10.18 -8.27
C ARG A 65 -9.57 -9.31 -7.60
N ARG A 66 -9.92 -8.21 -8.24
CA ARG A 66 -11.06 -7.38 -7.83
C ARG A 66 -12.26 -7.64 -8.74
N ASP A 67 -13.44 -7.58 -8.17
CA ASP A 67 -14.70 -7.51 -8.91
C ASP A 67 -14.89 -6.11 -9.53
N GLU A 68 -16.00 -5.92 -10.26
CA GLU A 68 -16.31 -4.64 -10.91
C GLU A 68 -16.43 -3.48 -9.92
N ARG A 69 -17.11 -3.71 -8.78
CA ARG A 69 -17.23 -2.73 -7.71
C ARG A 69 -15.86 -2.34 -7.16
N GLY A 70 -15.00 -3.32 -6.87
CA GLY A 70 -13.67 -3.08 -6.33
C GLY A 70 -12.76 -2.33 -7.29
N ARG A 71 -12.91 -2.53 -8.61
CA ARG A 71 -12.23 -1.73 -9.63
C ARG A 71 -12.69 -0.27 -9.59
N ALA A 72 -14.01 -0.02 -9.58
CA ALA A 72 -14.55 1.33 -9.50
C ALA A 72 -14.13 2.08 -8.22
N ILE A 73 -14.10 1.38 -7.07
CA ILE A 73 -13.62 1.94 -5.80
C ILE A 73 -12.14 2.31 -5.89
N ARG A 74 -11.30 1.40 -6.41
CA ARG A 74 -9.86 1.65 -6.60
C ARG A 74 -9.66 2.91 -7.45
N ASP A 75 -10.35 3.03 -8.58
CA ASP A 75 -10.13 4.14 -9.51
C ASP A 75 -10.47 5.48 -8.85
N ARG A 76 -11.58 5.55 -8.10
CA ARG A 76 -11.92 6.75 -7.29
C ARG A 76 -10.89 7.05 -6.22
N ALA A 77 -10.43 6.02 -5.49
CA ALA A 77 -9.43 6.19 -4.44
C ALA A 77 -8.06 6.63 -4.98
N VAL A 78 -7.65 6.14 -6.15
CA VAL A 78 -6.41 6.57 -6.83
C VAL A 78 -6.50 8.03 -7.24
N VAL A 79 -7.62 8.46 -7.84
CA VAL A 79 -7.82 9.87 -8.19
C VAL A 79 -7.71 10.75 -6.95
N ALA A 80 -8.40 10.40 -5.86
CA ALA A 80 -8.31 11.14 -4.60
C ALA A 80 -6.87 11.20 -4.06
N ALA A 81 -6.14 10.08 -4.09
CA ALA A 81 -4.76 10.00 -3.63
C ALA A 81 -3.80 10.87 -4.45
N VAL A 82 -3.94 10.85 -5.78
CA VAL A 82 -3.13 11.67 -6.69
C VAL A 82 -3.43 13.16 -6.49
N VAL A 83 -4.71 13.53 -6.37
CA VAL A 83 -5.12 14.92 -6.15
C VAL A 83 -4.58 15.42 -4.82
N VAL A 84 -4.80 14.69 -3.71
CA VAL A 84 -4.32 15.11 -2.40
C VAL A 84 -2.79 15.11 -2.34
N GLY A 85 -2.12 14.06 -2.83
CA GLY A 85 -0.67 14.00 -2.86
C GLY A 85 -0.05 15.14 -3.69
N GLY A 86 -0.62 15.45 -4.85
CA GLY A 86 -0.18 16.55 -5.70
C GLY A 86 -0.38 17.93 -5.05
N LEU A 87 -1.52 18.16 -4.40
CA LEU A 87 -1.77 19.40 -3.65
C LEU A 87 -0.81 19.56 -2.47
N VAL A 88 -0.60 18.50 -1.69
CA VAL A 88 0.36 18.50 -0.56
C VAL A 88 1.77 18.76 -1.06
N TYR A 89 2.18 18.13 -2.16
CA TYR A 89 3.49 18.40 -2.77
C TYR A 89 3.63 19.86 -3.17
N GLY A 90 2.64 20.42 -3.89
CA GLY A 90 2.66 21.81 -4.32
C GLY A 90 2.78 22.78 -3.14
N VAL A 91 1.98 22.57 -2.09
CA VAL A 91 2.05 23.39 -0.87
C VAL A 91 3.41 23.26 -0.20
N LEU A 92 3.90 22.04 0.02
CA LEU A 92 5.18 21.82 0.71
C LEU A 92 6.35 22.40 -0.08
N SER A 93 6.39 22.24 -1.41
CA SER A 93 7.44 22.82 -2.24
C SER A 93 7.42 24.35 -2.24
N LEU A 94 6.24 24.98 -2.22
CA LEU A 94 6.14 26.43 -2.06
C LEU A 94 6.61 26.89 -0.68
N THR A 95 6.30 26.12 0.37
CA THR A 95 6.79 26.43 1.72
C THR A 95 8.29 26.23 1.85
N GLU A 96 8.88 25.18 1.26
CA GLU A 96 10.34 24.96 1.26
C GLU A 96 11.08 26.13 0.58
N LEU A 97 10.50 26.69 -0.49
CA LEU A 97 11.03 27.87 -1.17
C LEU A 97 11.01 29.12 -0.28
N ALA A 98 9.97 29.28 0.55
CA ALA A 98 9.80 30.44 1.43
C ALA A 98 10.52 30.30 2.78
N LEU A 99 10.54 29.09 3.35
CA LEU A 99 11.14 28.71 4.62
C LEU A 99 11.64 27.26 4.53
N PRO A 100 12.97 27.03 4.47
CA PRO A 100 13.55 25.70 4.34
C PRO A 100 13.54 24.92 5.68
N LEU A 101 12.35 24.77 6.27
CA LEU A 101 12.14 24.12 7.57
C LEU A 101 11.84 22.62 7.47
N LEU A 102 11.30 22.16 6.34
CA LEU A 102 10.90 20.78 6.14
C LEU A 102 11.70 20.18 5.00
N PRO A 103 12.75 19.39 5.26
CA PRO A 103 13.36 18.61 4.21
C PRO A 103 12.40 17.49 3.76
N ALA A 104 12.48 17.16 2.47
CA ALA A 104 11.81 16.01 1.84
C ALA A 104 10.29 16.15 1.63
N ALA A 105 9.81 17.30 1.13
CA ALA A 105 8.43 17.49 0.67
C ALA A 105 7.86 16.32 -0.15
N GLY A 106 8.69 15.72 -1.03
CA GLY A 106 8.29 14.57 -1.84
C GLY A 106 7.90 13.34 -1.02
N ALA A 107 8.62 13.04 0.06
CA ALA A 107 8.33 11.89 0.92
C ALA A 107 7.01 12.10 1.69
N TRP A 108 6.79 13.31 2.20
CA TRP A 108 5.56 13.68 2.91
C TRP A 108 4.34 13.68 1.99
N ALA A 109 4.48 14.22 0.77
CA ALA A 109 3.42 14.19 -0.22
C ALA A 109 3.05 12.76 -0.65
N LEU A 110 4.06 11.91 -0.85
CA LEU A 110 3.83 10.49 -1.14
C LEU A 110 3.07 9.80 0.00
N LEU A 111 3.50 10.02 1.25
CA LEU A 111 2.83 9.47 2.43
C LEU A 111 1.38 9.94 2.52
N ALA A 112 1.11 11.23 2.29
CA ALA A 112 -0.24 11.78 2.27
C ALA A 112 -1.11 11.13 1.20
N GLY A 113 -0.58 10.92 -0.01
CA GLY A 113 -1.27 10.21 -1.08
C GLY A 113 -1.58 8.75 -0.71
N VAL A 114 -0.62 8.02 -0.16
CA VAL A 114 -0.80 6.63 0.30
C VAL A 114 -1.88 6.54 1.37
N ILE A 115 -1.84 7.40 2.40
CA ILE A 115 -2.86 7.45 3.46
C ILE A 115 -4.23 7.75 2.83
N THR A 116 -4.32 8.73 1.94
CA THR A 116 -5.57 9.11 1.27
C THR A 116 -6.16 7.94 0.49
N TYR A 117 -5.34 7.20 -0.26
CA TYR A 117 -5.77 6.00 -0.98
C TYR A 117 -6.39 4.98 -0.02
N PHE A 118 -5.73 4.66 1.09
CA PHE A 118 -6.23 3.69 2.05
C PHE A 118 -7.50 4.17 2.73
N VAL A 119 -7.57 5.43 3.17
CA VAL A 119 -8.78 5.98 3.80
C VAL A 119 -9.96 5.99 2.82
N ALA A 120 -9.76 6.52 1.61
CA ALA A 120 -10.82 6.62 0.61
C ALA A 120 -11.32 5.24 0.17
N SER A 121 -10.41 4.30 -0.10
CA SER A 121 -10.79 2.94 -0.51
C SER A 121 -11.60 2.24 0.60
N ASN A 122 -11.13 2.26 1.85
CA ASN A 122 -11.82 1.61 2.96
C ASN A 122 -13.18 2.24 3.26
N TRP A 123 -13.26 3.58 3.20
CA TRP A 123 -14.52 4.29 3.37
C TRP A 123 -15.56 3.91 2.29
N LEU A 124 -15.13 3.81 1.03
CA LEU A 124 -16.01 3.41 -0.08
C LEU A 124 -16.43 1.94 0.00
N TYR A 125 -15.60 1.04 0.55
CA TYR A 125 -16.00 -0.34 0.83
C TYR A 125 -16.96 -0.44 2.01
N ALA A 126 -16.82 0.41 3.02
CA ALA A 126 -17.71 0.45 4.18
C ALA A 126 -19.10 1.00 3.84
N LYS A 127 -19.17 1.95 2.89
CA LYS A 127 -20.43 2.50 2.38
C LYS A 127 -21.06 1.47 1.44
N ARG A 128 -21.92 0.59 2.00
CA ARG A 128 -22.57 -0.50 1.27
C ARG A 128 -23.48 -0.01 0.16
#